data_AF-A0A7Y2DZW2-F1
#
_entry.id   AF-A0A7Y2DZW2-F1
#
_cell.length_a   1.000
_cell.length_b   1.000
_cell.length_c   1.000
_cell.angle_alpha   90.00
_cell.angle_beta   90.00
_cell.angle_gamma   90.00
#
_symmetry.space_group_name_H-M   'P 1'
#
loop_
_entity.id
_entity.type
_entity.pdbx_description
1 polymer ?
#
loop_
_entity_poly.entity_id
_entity_poly.type
_entity_poly.pdbx_seq_one_letter_code
_entity_poly.pdbx_strand_id
1 'polypeptide(L)'
;QDGNVPQNWIRSGTSGSAPVDYVGLDDDEVYEAVINGTWAPYKLASKDSFGPKWKGIAEAQIKLSFVNSVDVVITPDKSKWSRAAVVESSPFDILTGTNQYSLRTAMSVDKEGSTATGPDNNDYPTGMGWFPGYAINVETGERLNIAFGENSAIGDPDQNAQDMMWNPSATVLSSSGEPYLGGGHYIYIFDHNGDRATKDVPKYDRCDFIYNALDGGNNTAKRDVWKDCIWTSLPLLVQGKELLSSEVTIRLRVARPYERFVNRETIYQAGDALAPNTEYYVSEGSVTYNGTTYGRTPGAGSFDVSGAAGATGDEFAVLVNGVNISGTMAYGEDDDTTAYSLAIAINSYQSVPEYTATATGSTINITAAIGTGSSVNGHVISDQVISGLAPTFIANVVNIAGAEAIRFTTDGTGGTVTGTGDVVTPAPANDFNPYYSFGTGDLAVSQNNAEAAKNALAEIRAVPNPYYSFSSYESDQLDNRIKLTNLPANCKVRIYTTSGTLVREINRAVGSNNSLGAEAGSENDTSTDWNLKNQQGIPVSSGLYLIHVDAPGIGERVIKWFGVMRPIDLDSF
;
A
#
# COMPACT_ATOMS: atom_id res chain seq x y z
N GLN A 1 -0.88 -0.92 -26.72
CA GLN A 1 -1.64 0.29 -27.11
C GLN A 1 -0.81 0.91 -28.21
N ASP A 2 -1.10 0.60 -29.48
CA ASP A 2 0.00 0.56 -30.46
C ASP A 2 0.23 1.89 -31.19
N GLY A 3 1.51 2.16 -31.51
CA GLY A 3 1.93 3.33 -32.29
C GLY A 3 2.88 4.27 -31.56
N ASN A 4 3.50 5.19 -32.30
CA ASN A 4 4.43 6.18 -31.77
C ASN A 4 3.68 7.40 -31.19
N VAL A 5 2.91 7.16 -30.13
CA VAL A 5 2.16 8.18 -29.40
C VAL A 5 2.60 8.23 -27.93
N PRO A 6 2.58 9.39 -27.26
CA PRO A 6 3.03 9.53 -25.87
C PRO A 6 2.31 8.62 -24.86
N GLN A 7 1.08 8.21 -25.17
CA GLN A 7 0.28 7.27 -24.37
C GLN A 7 0.76 5.82 -24.48
N ASN A 8 1.51 5.49 -25.53
CA ASN A 8 2.24 4.24 -25.61
C ASN A 8 3.54 4.40 -24.81
N TRP A 9 3.44 4.28 -23.49
CA TRP A 9 4.55 4.45 -22.55
C TRP A 9 4.99 3.14 -21.88
N ILE A 10 4.26 2.05 -22.10
CA ILE A 10 4.65 0.69 -21.67
C ILE A 10 5.40 0.05 -22.83
N ARG A 11 6.53 -0.60 -22.55
CA ARG A 11 7.48 -1.15 -23.53
C ARG A 11 7.50 -2.67 -23.41
N SER A 12 6.32 -3.25 -23.53
CA SER A 12 6.08 -4.68 -23.55
C SER A 12 5.82 -5.14 -24.98
N GLY A 13 6.08 -6.41 -25.28
CA GLY A 13 6.00 -6.96 -26.63
C GLY A 13 7.36 -7.17 -27.27
N THR A 14 7.34 -7.39 -28.59
CA THR A 14 8.51 -7.81 -29.36
C THR A 14 8.95 -6.81 -30.44
N SER A 15 8.40 -5.59 -30.44
CA SER A 15 8.72 -4.60 -31.47
C SER A 15 10.17 -4.13 -31.37
N GLY A 16 10.98 -4.53 -32.35
CA GLY A 16 12.34 -4.01 -32.54
C GLY A 16 12.39 -2.62 -33.20
N SER A 17 11.24 -2.03 -33.55
CA SER A 17 11.11 -0.74 -34.24
C SER A 17 10.39 0.28 -33.38
N ALA A 18 10.79 1.56 -33.46
CA ALA A 18 10.26 2.61 -32.58
C ALA A 18 8.71 2.70 -32.56
N PRO A 19 8.07 2.76 -31.38
CA PRO A 19 8.68 2.62 -30.05
C PRO A 19 9.22 1.20 -29.80
N VAL A 20 10.47 1.11 -29.31
CA VAL A 20 11.20 -0.17 -29.17
C VAL A 20 10.85 -0.84 -27.84
N ASP A 21 10.40 -2.07 -27.89
CA ASP A 21 10.02 -2.86 -26.72
C ASP A 21 11.23 -3.55 -26.06
N TYR A 22 11.04 -3.96 -24.81
CA TYR A 22 12.04 -4.76 -24.09
C TYR A 22 11.85 -6.25 -24.39
N VAL A 23 12.30 -6.67 -25.57
CA VAL A 23 12.27 -8.07 -26.02
C VAL A 23 12.89 -9.00 -24.97
N GLY A 24 12.18 -10.08 -24.64
CA GLY A 24 12.54 -11.09 -23.66
C GLY A 24 12.13 -10.77 -22.22
N LEU A 25 11.47 -9.63 -21.95
CA LEU A 25 10.96 -9.29 -20.61
C LEU A 25 9.45 -9.51 -20.44
N ASP A 26 8.65 -9.11 -21.43
CA ASP A 26 7.18 -9.22 -21.42
C ASP A 26 6.67 -9.34 -22.86
N ASP A 27 7.13 -10.36 -23.58
CA ASP A 27 6.84 -10.56 -25.01
C ASP A 27 5.35 -10.81 -25.29
N ASP A 28 4.62 -11.31 -24.29
CA ASP A 28 3.17 -11.56 -24.34
C ASP A 28 2.33 -10.33 -23.96
N GLU A 29 2.96 -9.17 -23.71
CA GLU A 29 2.30 -7.90 -23.42
C GLU A 29 1.38 -7.93 -22.18
N VAL A 30 1.70 -8.77 -21.19
CA VAL A 30 0.86 -8.96 -19.99
C VAL A 30 0.74 -7.65 -19.20
N TYR A 31 1.83 -6.88 -19.10
CA TYR A 31 1.83 -5.63 -18.34
C TYR A 31 1.16 -4.47 -19.08
N GLU A 32 0.96 -4.53 -20.40
CA GLU A 32 0.14 -3.54 -21.10
C GLU A 32 -1.33 -3.60 -20.66
N ALA A 33 -1.80 -4.78 -20.26
CA ALA A 33 -3.19 -4.97 -19.86
C ALA A 33 -3.48 -4.53 -18.41
N VAL A 34 -2.44 -4.23 -17.62
CA VAL A 34 -2.60 -3.88 -16.19
C VAL A 34 -3.36 -2.57 -16.07
N ILE A 35 -4.61 -2.69 -15.60
CA ILE A 35 -5.55 -1.57 -15.42
C ILE A 35 -5.64 -0.74 -16.71
N ASN A 36 -5.89 -1.41 -17.84
CA ASN A 36 -6.00 -0.78 -19.17
C ASN A 36 -4.77 0.07 -19.56
N GLY A 37 -3.56 -0.37 -19.19
CA GLY A 37 -2.31 0.30 -19.54
C GLY A 37 -2.05 1.59 -18.76
N THR A 38 -2.70 1.78 -17.62
CA THR A 38 -2.50 2.96 -16.76
C THR A 38 -1.42 2.75 -15.70
N TRP A 39 -0.97 1.51 -15.51
CA TRP A 39 0.08 1.13 -14.57
C TRP A 39 1.03 0.14 -15.21
N ALA A 40 2.32 0.24 -14.88
CA ALA A 40 3.31 -0.74 -15.28
C ALA A 40 4.47 -0.78 -14.29
N PRO A 41 5.18 -1.92 -14.22
CA PRO A 41 6.47 -1.95 -13.56
C PRO A 41 7.38 -0.87 -14.13
N TYR A 42 8.11 -0.15 -13.28
CA TYR A 42 9.01 0.91 -13.74
C TYR A 42 10.02 0.41 -14.79
N LYS A 43 10.42 -0.86 -14.69
CA LYS A 43 11.28 -1.52 -15.67
C LYS A 43 10.72 -1.50 -17.10
N LEU A 44 9.41 -1.67 -17.26
CA LEU A 44 8.75 -1.70 -18.56
C LEU A 44 8.30 -0.32 -19.04
N ALA A 45 8.52 0.74 -18.26
CA ALA A 45 8.18 2.09 -18.69
C ALA A 45 9.12 2.61 -19.80
N SER A 46 8.61 3.56 -20.59
CA SER A 46 9.35 4.24 -21.65
C SER A 46 10.43 5.17 -21.10
N LYS A 47 11.59 5.16 -21.76
CA LYS A 47 12.71 6.09 -21.53
C LYS A 47 12.75 7.27 -22.51
N ASP A 48 11.70 7.41 -23.32
CA ASP A 48 11.58 8.50 -24.28
C ASP A 48 11.35 9.84 -23.55
N SER A 49 11.42 10.95 -24.28
CA SER A 49 11.38 12.29 -23.70
C SER A 49 10.18 12.53 -22.78
N PHE A 50 9.03 11.92 -23.06
CA PHE A 50 7.82 12.02 -22.24
C PHE A 50 7.47 10.70 -21.54
N GLY A 51 8.38 9.72 -21.52
CA GLY A 51 8.17 8.51 -20.75
C GLY A 51 8.32 8.76 -19.25
N PRO A 52 7.88 7.83 -18.38
CA PRO A 52 8.09 7.92 -16.94
C PRO A 52 9.43 7.34 -16.46
N LYS A 53 10.25 6.72 -17.32
CA LYS A 53 11.55 6.15 -16.90
C LYS A 53 12.72 7.09 -17.19
N TRP A 54 13.53 7.33 -16.17
CA TRP A 54 14.75 8.12 -16.31
C TRP A 54 15.73 7.42 -17.25
N LYS A 55 16.00 8.04 -18.40
CA LYS A 55 16.87 7.48 -19.45
C LYS A 55 18.29 7.13 -18.99
N GLY A 56 18.77 7.75 -17.90
CA GLY A 56 20.11 7.50 -17.35
C GLY A 56 20.23 6.24 -16.50
N ILE A 57 19.13 5.57 -16.14
CA ILE A 57 19.19 4.32 -15.37
C ILE A 57 19.64 3.16 -16.27
N ALA A 58 20.60 2.35 -15.80
CA ALA A 58 21.01 1.17 -16.55
C ALA A 58 19.99 0.05 -16.33
N GLU A 59 19.61 -0.66 -17.39
CA GLU A 59 18.58 -1.72 -17.32
C GLU A 59 18.95 -2.84 -16.33
N ALA A 60 20.23 -3.13 -16.10
CA ALA A 60 20.65 -4.14 -15.12
C ALA A 60 20.42 -3.74 -13.65
N GLN A 61 20.16 -2.46 -13.37
CA GLN A 61 19.97 -1.93 -12.01
C GLN A 61 18.53 -1.99 -11.54
N ILE A 62 17.59 -2.02 -12.48
CA ILE A 62 16.17 -2.22 -12.22
C ILE A 62 15.81 -3.66 -12.57
N LYS A 63 15.10 -4.36 -11.69
CA LYS A 63 14.78 -5.79 -11.87
C LYS A 63 13.29 -6.02 -11.72
N LEU A 64 12.69 -6.77 -12.66
CA LEU A 64 11.29 -7.22 -12.51
C LEU A 64 11.12 -8.14 -11.30
N SER A 65 12.17 -8.87 -10.92
CA SER A 65 12.20 -9.70 -9.71
C SER A 65 12.14 -8.91 -8.40
N PHE A 66 12.23 -7.57 -8.43
CA PHE A 66 12.06 -6.73 -7.24
C PHE A 66 10.68 -6.08 -7.18
N VAL A 67 9.82 -6.28 -8.19
CA VAL A 67 8.48 -5.70 -8.21
C VAL A 67 7.58 -6.48 -7.25
N ASN A 68 7.08 -5.81 -6.22
CA ASN A 68 6.17 -6.39 -5.22
C ASN A 68 4.71 -6.05 -5.49
N SER A 69 3.80 -6.80 -4.86
CA SER A 69 2.39 -6.46 -4.87
C SER A 69 2.16 -5.21 -4.04
N VAL A 70 1.40 -4.25 -4.57
CA VAL A 70 1.16 -2.97 -3.91
C VAL A 70 -0.33 -2.66 -3.88
N ASP A 71 -0.80 -2.21 -2.72
CA ASP A 71 -2.07 -1.50 -2.61
C ASP A 71 -1.81 0.00 -2.60
N VAL A 72 -2.20 0.70 -3.67
CA VAL A 72 -2.16 2.16 -3.75
C VAL A 72 -3.56 2.69 -3.46
N VAL A 73 -3.69 3.48 -2.39
CA VAL A 73 -4.95 4.10 -1.97
C VAL A 73 -4.89 5.57 -2.31
N ILE A 74 -5.91 6.06 -3.03
CA ILE A 74 -6.16 7.49 -3.27
C ILE A 74 -7.42 7.84 -2.48
N THR A 75 -7.35 8.84 -1.60
CA THR A 75 -8.40 9.12 -0.62
C THR A 75 -8.59 10.62 -0.36
N PRO A 76 -9.84 11.10 -0.18
CA PRO A 76 -10.09 12.47 0.28
C PRO A 76 -9.66 12.71 1.73
N ASP A 77 -9.37 11.66 2.50
CA ASP A 77 -8.92 11.76 3.89
C ASP A 77 -7.46 12.25 3.99
N LYS A 78 -7.30 13.56 4.22
CA LYS A 78 -6.01 14.25 4.37
C LYS A 78 -5.13 13.72 5.49
N SER A 79 -5.68 12.99 6.47
CA SER A 79 -4.87 12.37 7.52
C SER A 79 -4.04 11.18 7.01
N LYS A 80 -4.46 10.58 5.89
CA LYS A 80 -3.82 9.42 5.27
C LYS A 80 -2.83 9.78 4.17
N TRP A 81 -2.81 11.05 3.74
CA TRP A 81 -1.95 11.52 2.64
C TRP A 81 -0.47 11.32 2.95
N SER A 82 0.31 11.00 1.92
CA SER A 82 1.76 10.83 2.00
C SER A 82 2.45 12.15 1.63
N ARG A 83 3.39 12.59 2.47
CA ARG A 83 4.39 13.57 2.04
C ARG A 83 5.18 12.98 0.88
N ALA A 84 5.40 13.77 -0.17
CA ALA A 84 5.94 13.29 -1.45
C ALA A 84 6.96 14.27 -2.03
N ALA A 85 8.02 13.73 -2.63
CA ALA A 85 8.91 14.49 -3.50
C ALA A 85 8.19 14.80 -4.82
N VAL A 86 8.29 16.04 -5.30
CA VAL A 86 7.77 16.45 -6.60
C VAL A 86 8.92 16.49 -7.59
N VAL A 87 8.77 15.75 -8.68
CA VAL A 87 9.82 15.47 -9.67
C VAL A 87 9.56 16.26 -10.95
N GLU A 88 10.60 16.87 -11.50
CA GLU A 88 10.53 17.52 -12.81
C GLU A 88 10.34 16.47 -13.91
N SER A 89 9.21 16.51 -14.61
CA SER A 89 8.92 15.58 -15.69
C SER A 89 9.14 16.16 -17.08
N SER A 90 9.42 17.45 -17.21
CA SER A 90 9.70 18.09 -18.49
C SER A 90 10.98 17.54 -19.12
N PRO A 91 10.98 17.15 -20.42
CA PRO A 91 12.21 16.89 -21.15
C PRO A 91 12.96 18.15 -21.59
N PHE A 92 12.43 19.34 -21.28
CA PHE A 92 12.94 20.62 -21.77
C PHE A 92 13.74 21.37 -20.70
N ASP A 93 14.85 20.77 -20.24
CA ASP A 93 15.70 21.26 -19.14
C ASP A 93 16.09 22.75 -19.26
N ILE A 94 16.29 23.25 -20.49
CA ILE A 94 16.64 24.66 -20.75
C ILE A 94 15.51 25.60 -20.36
N LEU A 95 14.26 25.20 -20.56
CA LEU A 95 13.08 26.01 -20.28
C LEU A 95 12.73 26.00 -18.79
N THR A 96 13.00 24.90 -18.11
CA THR A 96 12.66 24.71 -16.68
C THR A 96 13.80 25.10 -15.74
N GLY A 97 15.04 25.16 -16.25
CA GLY A 97 16.24 25.34 -15.42
C GLY A 97 16.53 24.17 -14.49
N THR A 98 15.81 23.06 -14.63
CA THR A 98 15.87 21.86 -13.78
C THR A 98 15.86 20.64 -14.68
N ASN A 99 16.78 19.71 -14.46
CA ASN A 99 16.87 18.49 -15.28
C ASN A 99 15.67 17.57 -15.03
N GLN A 100 15.16 16.94 -16.09
CA GLN A 100 14.17 15.87 -15.96
C GLN A 100 14.61 14.82 -14.92
N TYR A 101 13.66 14.33 -14.12
CA TYR A 101 13.87 13.38 -13.03
C TYR A 101 14.74 13.90 -11.86
N SER A 102 14.95 15.22 -11.78
CA SER A 102 15.41 15.90 -10.55
C SER A 102 14.23 16.38 -9.73
N LEU A 103 14.50 16.80 -8.49
CA LEU A 103 13.52 17.47 -7.65
C LEU A 103 13.09 18.81 -8.29
N ARG A 104 11.81 19.16 -8.19
CA ARG A 104 11.30 20.49 -8.53
C ARG A 104 11.91 21.54 -7.61
N THR A 105 12.11 22.75 -8.12
CA THR A 105 12.73 23.87 -7.37
C THR A 105 11.71 24.88 -6.82
N ALA A 106 10.43 24.71 -7.11
CA ALA A 106 9.37 25.55 -6.55
C ALA A 106 9.17 25.29 -5.05
N MET A 107 8.58 26.26 -4.34
CA MET A 107 8.35 26.18 -2.89
C MET A 107 7.49 24.97 -2.55
N SER A 108 7.86 24.28 -1.46
CA SER A 108 7.05 23.18 -0.96
C SER A 108 5.69 23.66 -0.48
N VAL A 109 4.67 22.81 -0.64
CA VAL A 109 3.29 23.11 -0.26
C VAL A 109 2.77 22.17 0.82
N ASP A 110 1.84 22.66 1.63
CA ASP A 110 1.02 21.84 2.53
C ASP A 110 -0.11 21.11 1.78
N LYS A 111 -0.99 20.42 2.51
CA LYS A 111 -2.12 19.67 1.95
C LYS A 111 -3.24 20.54 1.36
N GLU A 112 -3.15 21.86 1.52
CA GLU A 112 -4.05 22.85 0.93
C GLU A 112 -3.41 23.59 -0.25
N GLY A 113 -2.16 23.26 -0.63
CA GLY A 113 -1.41 23.96 -1.66
C GLY A 113 -0.75 25.26 -1.18
N SER A 114 -0.74 25.51 0.14
CA SER A 114 -0.13 26.72 0.70
C SER A 114 1.36 26.53 0.92
N THR A 115 2.14 27.54 0.53
CA THR A 115 3.60 27.58 0.73
C THR A 115 4.00 28.09 2.13
N ALA A 116 3.01 28.42 2.97
CA ALA A 116 3.28 28.87 4.33
C ALA A 116 3.90 27.75 5.18
N THR A 117 4.83 28.12 6.06
CA THR A 117 5.39 27.17 7.03
C THR A 117 4.34 26.76 8.04
N GLY A 118 4.16 25.46 8.25
CA GLY A 118 3.15 24.89 9.14
C GLY A 118 3.42 23.41 9.47
N PRO A 119 2.55 22.75 10.25
CA PRO A 119 2.75 21.35 10.67
C PRO A 119 2.92 20.37 9.49
N ASP A 120 2.28 20.67 8.35
CA ASP A 120 2.32 19.85 7.14
C ASP A 120 3.30 20.41 6.07
N ASN A 121 4.09 21.45 6.41
CA ASN A 121 5.08 22.09 5.52
C ASN A 121 6.18 22.79 6.34
N ASN A 122 7.02 22.01 7.02
CA ASN A 122 8.11 22.50 7.87
C ASN A 122 9.43 21.71 7.70
N ASP A 123 9.45 20.80 6.75
CA ASP A 123 10.55 19.88 6.48
C ASP A 123 11.56 20.50 5.51
N TYR A 124 11.10 20.83 4.30
CA TYR A 124 11.93 21.29 3.20
C TYR A 124 11.34 22.53 2.53
N PRO A 125 12.14 23.55 2.19
CA PRO A 125 11.64 24.81 1.64
C PRO A 125 11.12 24.68 0.19
N THR A 126 11.62 23.70 -0.57
CA THR A 126 11.29 23.51 -2.00
C THR A 126 11.08 22.03 -2.31
N GLY A 127 10.47 21.73 -3.45
CA GLY A 127 10.50 20.38 -4.03
C GLY A 127 9.57 19.35 -3.40
N MET A 128 8.79 19.71 -2.38
CA MET A 128 7.92 18.76 -1.68
C MET A 128 6.45 19.14 -1.77
N GLY A 129 5.60 18.13 -1.96
CA GLY A 129 4.14 18.24 -2.02
C GLY A 129 3.48 17.15 -1.20
N TRP A 130 2.20 16.91 -1.44
CA TRP A 130 1.45 15.83 -0.81
C TRP A 130 0.73 15.00 -1.86
N PHE A 131 0.99 13.70 -1.87
CA PHE A 131 0.19 12.75 -2.66
C PHE A 131 -1.09 12.43 -1.87
N PRO A 132 -2.29 12.52 -2.48
CA PRO A 132 -3.57 12.34 -1.79
C PRO A 132 -3.90 10.88 -1.54
N GLY A 133 -3.04 10.19 -0.81
CA GLY A 133 -3.04 8.74 -0.72
C GLY A 133 -1.78 8.16 -0.10
N TYR A 134 -1.66 6.84 -0.16
CA TYR A 134 -0.51 6.08 0.31
C TYR A 134 -0.40 4.75 -0.45
N ALA A 135 0.75 4.08 -0.32
CA ALA A 135 1.00 2.78 -0.92
C ALA A 135 1.51 1.82 0.15
N ILE A 136 1.04 0.57 0.10
CA ILE A 136 1.44 -0.50 1.01
C ILE A 136 1.99 -1.66 0.18
N ASN A 137 3.18 -2.13 0.54
CA ASN A 137 3.70 -3.42 0.07
C ASN A 137 2.88 -4.53 0.74
N VAL A 138 2.19 -5.37 -0.05
CA VAL A 138 1.24 -6.36 0.47
C VAL A 138 1.98 -7.52 1.13
N GLU A 139 3.18 -7.84 0.66
CA GLU A 139 4.00 -8.91 1.19
C GLU A 139 4.57 -8.55 2.58
N THR A 140 5.02 -7.30 2.77
CA THR A 140 5.67 -6.86 4.03
C THR A 140 4.74 -6.07 4.97
N GLY A 141 3.63 -5.53 4.46
CA GLY A 141 2.77 -4.59 5.18
C GLY A 141 3.37 -3.19 5.33
N GLU A 142 4.52 -2.91 4.73
CA GLU A 142 5.22 -1.65 4.87
C GLU A 142 4.57 -0.55 4.04
N ARG A 143 4.47 0.65 4.63
CA ARG A 143 4.16 1.87 3.87
C ARG A 143 5.35 2.22 2.99
N LEU A 144 5.08 2.58 1.75
CA LEU A 144 6.07 2.89 0.73
C LEU A 144 6.19 4.39 0.48
N ASN A 145 7.37 4.80 0.02
CA ASN A 145 7.62 6.16 -0.45
C ASN A 145 6.94 6.38 -1.81
N ILE A 146 6.34 7.57 -1.99
CA ILE A 146 5.67 7.96 -3.23
C ILE A 146 6.22 9.31 -3.66
N ALA A 147 6.68 9.40 -4.90
CA ALA A 147 6.93 10.69 -5.56
C ALA A 147 5.91 10.88 -6.69
N PHE A 148 5.73 12.12 -7.12
CA PHE A 148 4.93 12.41 -8.31
C PHE A 148 5.58 13.45 -9.20
N GLY A 149 5.24 13.43 -10.49
CA GLY A 149 5.77 14.35 -11.48
C GLY A 149 4.98 15.66 -11.59
N GLU A 150 5.62 16.70 -12.11
CA GLU A 150 4.99 17.88 -12.68
C GLU A 150 5.84 18.34 -13.87
N ASN A 151 5.21 18.77 -14.97
CA ASN A 151 5.92 19.29 -16.14
C ASN A 151 5.90 20.81 -16.15
N SER A 152 6.93 21.45 -15.62
CA SER A 152 6.91 22.90 -15.50
C SER A 152 7.19 23.66 -16.78
N ALA A 153 7.46 22.97 -17.89
CA ALA A 153 7.46 23.61 -19.20
C ALA A 153 6.03 23.90 -19.70
N ILE A 154 5.02 23.27 -19.11
CA ILE A 154 3.62 23.52 -19.45
C ILE A 154 3.18 24.79 -18.72
N GLY A 155 3.04 25.89 -19.48
CA GLY A 155 2.52 27.18 -18.99
C GLY A 155 1.01 27.33 -19.08
N ASP A 156 0.29 26.31 -19.53
CA ASP A 156 -1.17 26.30 -19.56
C ASP A 156 -1.70 26.04 -18.15
N PRO A 157 -2.42 27.00 -17.53
CA PRO A 157 -2.90 26.86 -16.15
C PRO A 157 -3.94 25.76 -15.99
N ASP A 158 -4.62 25.33 -17.06
CA ASP A 158 -5.61 24.24 -17.01
C ASP A 158 -4.98 22.85 -16.86
N GLN A 159 -3.64 22.78 -16.87
CA GLN A 159 -2.88 21.53 -16.73
C GLN A 159 -2.31 21.31 -15.34
N ASN A 160 -2.44 22.28 -14.43
CA ASN A 160 -1.96 22.22 -13.04
C ASN A 160 -0.47 21.86 -12.85
N ALA A 161 0.37 22.05 -13.87
CA ALA A 161 1.72 21.49 -13.89
C ALA A 161 2.80 22.29 -13.12
N GLN A 162 2.42 23.25 -12.28
CA GLN A 162 3.35 24.19 -11.62
C GLN A 162 2.96 24.55 -10.18
N ASP A 163 2.01 23.86 -9.57
CA ASP A 163 1.46 24.20 -8.25
C ASP A 163 1.96 23.31 -7.11
N MET A 164 2.84 22.35 -7.41
CA MET A 164 3.40 21.37 -6.47
C MET A 164 2.36 20.43 -5.87
N MET A 165 1.20 20.31 -6.49
CA MET A 165 0.10 19.44 -6.06
C MET A 165 -0.07 18.28 -7.04
N TRP A 166 -0.49 17.12 -6.54
CA TRP A 166 -0.90 16.05 -7.44
C TRP A 166 -2.37 16.22 -7.81
N ASN A 167 -2.63 16.76 -9.01
CA ASN A 167 -3.96 17.11 -9.49
C ASN A 167 -4.05 17.01 -11.04
N PRO A 168 -3.85 15.80 -11.60
CA PRO A 168 -3.78 15.61 -13.05
C PRO A 168 -5.01 16.16 -13.78
N SER A 169 -4.80 16.73 -14.97
CA SER A 169 -5.88 17.09 -15.89
C SER A 169 -6.35 15.89 -16.71
N ALA A 170 -7.44 16.07 -17.46
CA ALA A 170 -7.93 15.09 -18.44
C ALA A 170 -7.20 15.18 -19.80
N THR A 171 -6.32 16.17 -19.97
CA THR A 171 -5.80 16.56 -21.28
C THR A 171 -4.53 15.78 -21.59
N VAL A 172 -4.56 15.05 -22.70
CA VAL A 172 -3.41 14.23 -23.12
C VAL A 172 -2.47 15.00 -24.04
N LEU A 173 -3.02 15.75 -24.98
CA LEU A 173 -2.29 16.55 -25.95
C LEU A 173 -2.80 17.99 -25.93
N SER A 174 -1.91 18.94 -26.16
CA SER A 174 -2.25 20.33 -26.44
C SER A 174 -2.98 20.46 -27.79
N SER A 175 -3.53 21.64 -28.06
CA SER A 175 -4.11 21.97 -29.38
C SER A 175 -3.10 21.92 -30.53
N SER A 176 -1.80 22.05 -30.23
CA SER A 176 -0.70 21.91 -31.19
C SER A 176 -0.13 20.50 -31.28
N GLY A 177 -0.71 19.53 -30.55
CA GLY A 177 -0.25 18.13 -30.52
C GLY A 177 0.91 17.85 -29.57
N GLU A 178 1.29 18.80 -28.72
CA GLU A 178 2.35 18.59 -27.73
C GLU A 178 1.82 17.75 -26.56
N PRO A 179 2.61 16.82 -25.99
CA PRO A 179 2.13 15.98 -24.90
C PRO A 179 1.96 16.77 -23.60
N TYR A 180 0.71 16.88 -23.13
CA TYR A 180 0.39 17.38 -21.80
C TYR A 180 0.34 16.26 -20.77
N LEU A 181 -0.20 15.10 -21.16
CA LEU A 181 -0.23 13.89 -20.32
C LEU A 181 -0.73 14.18 -18.90
N GLY A 182 -1.85 14.92 -18.82
CA GLY A 182 -2.47 15.31 -17.56
C GLY A 182 -1.69 16.34 -16.76
N GLY A 183 -0.70 17.03 -17.32
CA GLY A 183 0.22 17.95 -16.61
C GLY A 183 1.57 17.32 -16.24
N GLY A 184 1.79 16.05 -16.60
CA GLY A 184 2.99 15.30 -16.22
C GLY A 184 2.94 14.74 -14.80
N HIS A 185 1.73 14.57 -14.22
CA HIS A 185 1.52 14.04 -12.86
C HIS A 185 1.68 12.53 -12.76
N TYR A 186 2.83 12.02 -13.20
CA TYR A 186 3.24 10.64 -13.01
C TYR A 186 3.22 10.26 -11.53
N ILE A 187 2.95 8.99 -11.24
CA ILE A 187 3.12 8.42 -9.90
C ILE A 187 4.34 7.51 -9.93
N TYR A 188 5.17 7.57 -8.89
CA TYR A 188 6.31 6.68 -8.68
C TYR A 188 6.23 6.05 -7.30
N ILE A 189 6.19 4.72 -7.25
CA ILE A 189 6.16 3.96 -6.01
C ILE A 189 7.54 3.35 -5.78
N PHE A 190 8.16 3.67 -4.65
CA PHE A 190 9.50 3.20 -4.29
C PHE A 190 9.41 2.16 -3.19
N ASP A 191 10.05 1.02 -3.44
CA ASP A 191 10.12 -0.07 -2.48
C ASP A 191 11.43 -0.05 -1.70
N HIS A 192 11.42 -0.72 -0.56
CA HIS A 192 12.59 -0.92 0.28
C HIS A 192 13.40 -2.14 -0.21
N ASN A 193 14.00 -2.01 -1.39
CA ASN A 193 14.71 -3.12 -2.07
C ASN A 193 16.11 -3.39 -1.50
N GLY A 194 16.60 -2.57 -0.57
CA GLY A 194 17.84 -2.76 0.17
C GLY A 194 17.96 -1.76 1.33
N ASP A 195 18.93 -1.97 2.23
CA ASP A 195 19.05 -1.18 3.46
C ASP A 195 20.31 -0.29 3.49
N ARG A 196 20.99 -0.10 2.36
CA ARG A 196 22.16 0.78 2.33
C ARG A 196 21.69 2.22 2.49
N ALA A 197 21.94 2.78 3.68
CA ALA A 197 21.49 4.11 4.09
C ALA A 197 21.78 5.25 3.09
N THR A 198 22.76 5.11 2.20
CA THR A 198 23.13 6.14 1.21
C THR A 198 22.81 5.76 -0.24
N LYS A 199 22.26 4.57 -0.48
CA LYS A 199 22.09 4.02 -1.84
C LYS A 199 20.72 3.42 -2.09
N ASP A 200 19.97 3.08 -1.05
CA ASP A 200 18.69 2.40 -1.18
C ASP A 200 17.59 3.24 -0.53
N VAL A 201 16.45 3.34 -1.20
CA VAL A 201 15.28 4.04 -0.65
C VAL A 201 14.79 3.26 0.58
N PRO A 202 14.73 3.88 1.76
CA PRO A 202 14.32 3.17 2.97
C PRO A 202 12.80 2.95 3.00
N LYS A 203 12.33 2.25 4.05
CA LYS A 203 10.92 2.29 4.48
C LYS A 203 10.41 3.72 4.54
N TYR A 204 9.09 3.91 4.40
CA TYR A 204 8.49 5.25 4.36
C TYR A 204 9.08 6.23 5.38
N ASP A 205 9.81 7.21 4.87
CA ASP A 205 10.57 8.23 5.59
C ASP A 205 10.09 9.63 5.22
N ARG A 206 8.88 9.73 4.65
CA ARG A 206 8.31 10.99 4.13
C ARG A 206 9.12 11.57 2.95
N CYS A 207 9.73 10.69 2.15
CA CYS A 207 10.61 11.02 1.03
C CYS A 207 11.88 11.79 1.40
N ASP A 208 12.37 11.65 2.64
CA ASP A 208 13.58 12.31 3.12
C ASP A 208 14.83 11.90 2.33
N PHE A 209 15.05 10.60 2.15
CA PHE A 209 16.13 10.08 1.32
C PHE A 209 16.02 10.56 -0.14
N ILE A 210 14.80 10.49 -0.71
CA ILE A 210 14.54 10.87 -2.10
C ILE A 210 14.82 12.35 -2.31
N TYR A 211 14.38 13.22 -1.38
CA TYR A 211 14.68 14.64 -1.40
C TYR A 211 16.20 14.87 -1.45
N ASN A 212 16.92 14.33 -0.46
CA ASN A 212 18.35 14.58 -0.30
C ASN A 212 19.18 14.05 -1.48
N ALA A 213 18.74 12.96 -2.10
CA ALA A 213 19.41 12.39 -3.27
C ALA A 213 19.11 13.17 -4.57
N LEU A 214 17.92 13.76 -4.71
CA LEU A 214 17.52 14.48 -5.92
C LEU A 214 17.80 15.99 -5.87
N ASP A 215 17.94 16.60 -4.69
CA ASP A 215 18.29 18.01 -4.51
C ASP A 215 19.75 18.27 -4.92
N GLY A 216 19.95 18.90 -6.10
CA GLY A 216 21.28 19.10 -6.69
C GLY A 216 22.00 17.80 -7.09
N GLY A 217 21.32 16.66 -7.05
CA GLY A 217 21.88 15.32 -7.23
C GLY A 217 22.52 15.06 -8.60
N ASN A 218 23.67 14.40 -8.59
CA ASN A 218 24.30 13.89 -9.80
C ASN A 218 23.65 12.56 -10.26
N ASN A 219 24.07 12.03 -11.41
CA ASN A 219 23.52 10.78 -11.95
C ASN A 219 23.68 9.57 -11.01
N THR A 220 24.66 9.56 -10.12
CA THR A 220 24.84 8.50 -9.12
C THR A 220 23.73 8.55 -8.07
N ALA A 221 23.43 9.74 -7.54
CA ALA A 221 22.35 9.92 -6.57
C ALA A 221 20.97 9.67 -7.19
N LYS A 222 20.74 10.14 -8.43
CA LYS A 222 19.53 9.81 -9.20
C LYS A 222 19.36 8.29 -9.34
N ARG A 223 20.42 7.58 -9.74
CA ARG A 223 20.38 6.12 -9.87
C ARG A 223 19.95 5.45 -8.56
N ASP A 224 20.50 5.91 -7.43
CA ASP A 224 20.23 5.32 -6.13
C ASP A 224 18.76 5.47 -5.69
N VAL A 225 18.04 6.49 -6.19
CA VAL A 225 16.59 6.61 -6.04
C VAL A 225 15.83 5.75 -7.07
N TRP A 226 16.12 5.94 -8.36
CA TRP A 226 15.29 5.40 -9.44
C TRP A 226 15.42 3.88 -9.61
N LYS A 227 16.49 3.26 -9.11
CA LYS A 227 16.63 1.80 -9.12
C LYS A 227 15.60 1.09 -8.22
N ASP A 228 15.07 1.79 -7.22
CA ASP A 228 14.13 1.26 -6.24
C ASP A 228 12.66 1.61 -6.56
N CYS A 229 12.41 2.33 -7.66
CA CYS A 229 11.06 2.53 -8.17
C CYS A 229 10.53 1.21 -8.75
N ILE A 230 9.45 0.66 -8.18
CA ILE A 230 8.89 -0.63 -8.59
C ILE A 230 7.69 -0.48 -9.52
N TRP A 231 6.85 0.53 -9.29
CA TRP A 231 5.65 0.79 -10.09
C TRP A 231 5.59 2.26 -10.48
N THR A 232 5.07 2.51 -11.68
CA THR A 232 4.73 3.86 -12.12
C THR A 232 3.39 3.89 -12.83
N SER A 233 2.79 5.08 -12.88
CA SER A 233 1.52 5.33 -13.53
C SER A 233 1.54 6.67 -14.23
N LEU A 234 0.79 6.78 -15.32
CA LEU A 234 0.43 8.03 -15.97
C LEU A 234 -1.09 8.26 -15.80
N PRO A 235 -1.53 8.74 -14.63
CA PRO A 235 -2.94 8.92 -14.33
C PRO A 235 -3.50 10.15 -15.04
N LEU A 236 -4.73 10.03 -15.54
CA LEU A 236 -5.49 11.12 -16.12
C LEU A 236 -6.80 11.28 -15.36
N LEU A 237 -7.20 12.51 -15.11
CA LEU A 237 -8.54 12.76 -14.58
C LEU A 237 -9.57 12.47 -15.69
N VAL A 238 -10.66 11.80 -15.34
CA VAL A 238 -11.75 11.60 -16.30
C VAL A 238 -12.40 12.95 -16.57
N GLN A 239 -12.61 13.28 -17.85
CA GLN A 239 -13.20 14.56 -18.25
C GLN A 239 -14.52 14.84 -17.52
N GLY A 240 -14.61 16.01 -16.89
CA GLY A 240 -15.80 16.45 -16.16
C GLY A 240 -16.02 15.77 -14.80
N LYS A 241 -15.04 15.01 -14.29
CA LYS A 241 -15.07 14.46 -12.92
C LYS A 241 -14.26 15.34 -11.98
N GLU A 242 -14.69 15.34 -10.72
CA GLU A 242 -13.98 15.99 -9.63
C GLU A 242 -12.97 15.02 -9.01
N LEU A 243 -11.72 15.48 -8.87
CA LEU A 243 -10.66 14.73 -8.21
C LEU A 243 -11.03 14.46 -6.74
N LEU A 244 -10.73 13.26 -6.25
CA LEU A 244 -11.02 12.82 -4.87
C LEU A 244 -12.52 12.81 -4.49
N SER A 245 -13.43 12.79 -5.46
CA SER A 245 -14.87 12.61 -5.21
C SER A 245 -15.22 11.21 -4.64
N SER A 246 -14.30 10.26 -4.70
CA SER A 246 -14.39 8.94 -4.07
C SER A 246 -13.02 8.44 -3.64
N GLU A 247 -12.99 7.54 -2.65
CA GLU A 247 -11.80 6.75 -2.34
C GLU A 247 -11.61 5.63 -3.38
N VAL A 248 -10.36 5.42 -3.80
CA VAL A 248 -9.97 4.38 -4.77
C VAL A 248 -8.85 3.56 -4.18
N THR A 249 -8.95 2.23 -4.29
CA THR A 249 -7.85 1.31 -4.01
C THR A 249 -7.44 0.59 -5.29
N ILE A 250 -6.23 0.86 -5.74
CA ILE A 250 -5.57 0.19 -6.85
C ILE A 250 -4.77 -0.99 -6.29
N ARG A 251 -5.11 -2.20 -6.72
CA ARG A 251 -4.47 -3.44 -6.28
C ARG A 251 -3.59 -3.99 -7.39
N LEU A 252 -2.29 -3.76 -7.27
CA LEU A 252 -1.28 -4.33 -8.16
C LEU A 252 -0.84 -5.65 -7.56
N ARG A 253 -0.97 -6.75 -8.30
CA ARG A 253 -0.67 -8.09 -7.82
C ARG A 253 0.32 -8.73 -8.76
N VAL A 254 1.46 -9.14 -8.21
CA VAL A 254 2.49 -9.87 -8.93
C VAL A 254 2.44 -11.31 -8.46
N ALA A 255 2.32 -12.25 -9.39
CA ALA A 255 2.49 -13.65 -9.07
C ALA A 255 3.97 -13.88 -8.71
N ARG A 256 4.24 -14.06 -7.41
CA ARG A 256 5.58 -14.37 -6.91
C ARG A 256 5.53 -15.68 -6.13
N PRO A 257 6.56 -16.53 -6.24
CA PRO A 257 6.72 -17.66 -5.34
C PRO A 257 6.79 -17.14 -3.89
N TYR A 258 6.30 -17.93 -2.93
CA TYR A 258 6.41 -17.58 -1.51
C TYR A 258 7.89 -17.60 -1.10
N GLU A 259 8.52 -16.44 -1.14
CA GLU A 259 9.89 -16.29 -0.69
C GLU A 259 9.96 -16.27 0.84
N ARG A 260 11.03 -16.87 1.35
CA ARG A 260 11.47 -16.69 2.72
C ARG A 260 11.97 -15.24 2.88
N PHE A 261 11.23 -14.39 3.59
CA PHE A 261 11.60 -12.99 3.86
C PHE A 261 12.64 -12.94 4.97
N VAL A 262 13.79 -12.34 4.69
CA VAL A 262 14.65 -11.82 5.75
C VAL A 262 14.06 -10.51 6.23
N ASN A 263 14.01 -10.29 7.54
CA ASN A 263 14.00 -8.93 8.06
C ASN A 263 15.29 -8.24 7.61
N ARG A 264 15.15 -7.42 6.57
CA ARG A 264 16.20 -6.60 5.98
C ARG A 264 16.52 -5.46 6.95
N GLU A 265 17.19 -5.78 8.05
CA GLU A 265 17.75 -4.76 8.95
C GLU A 265 19.18 -4.41 8.56
N THR A 266 19.92 -5.33 7.93
CA THR A 266 21.23 -5.04 7.31
C THR A 266 21.57 -6.08 6.23
N ILE A 267 21.68 -5.64 4.98
CA ILE A 267 22.18 -6.43 3.86
C ILE A 267 23.64 -6.05 3.55
N TYR A 268 24.54 -7.03 3.62
CA TYR A 268 25.93 -6.97 3.20
C TYR A 268 26.09 -7.58 1.81
N GLN A 269 26.84 -6.90 0.97
CA GLN A 269 27.01 -7.22 -0.44
C GLN A 269 28.50 -7.41 -0.76
N ALA A 270 28.80 -7.81 -1.99
CA ALA A 270 30.20 -8.01 -2.40
C ALA A 270 31.06 -6.76 -2.16
N GLY A 271 32.14 -6.95 -1.40
CA GLY A 271 33.07 -5.89 -1.01
C GLY A 271 32.75 -5.19 0.32
N ASP A 272 31.57 -5.41 0.92
CA ASP A 272 31.26 -4.87 2.24
C ASP A 272 32.07 -5.60 3.32
N ALA A 273 32.52 -4.85 4.34
CA ALA A 273 33.30 -5.40 5.44
C ALA A 273 32.39 -6.11 6.44
N LEU A 274 32.69 -7.38 6.71
CA LEU A 274 32.04 -8.20 7.71
C LEU A 274 32.78 -8.07 9.06
N ALA A 275 32.00 -7.98 10.14
CA ALA A 275 32.51 -7.95 11.50
C ALA A 275 33.16 -9.29 11.87
N PRO A 276 34.24 -9.31 12.67
CA PRO A 276 34.88 -10.53 13.15
C PRO A 276 33.96 -11.32 14.09
N ASN A 277 34.12 -12.65 14.12
CA ASN A 277 33.38 -13.58 14.99
C ASN A 277 31.85 -13.40 14.97
N THR A 278 31.28 -13.06 13.81
CA THR A 278 29.85 -12.78 13.64
C THR A 278 29.23 -13.84 12.73
N GLU A 279 28.02 -14.29 13.08
CA GLU A 279 27.26 -15.24 12.26
C GLU A 279 26.48 -14.49 11.18
N TYR A 280 26.58 -14.99 9.95
CA TYR A 280 25.99 -14.42 8.75
C TYR A 280 25.16 -15.48 8.02
N TYR A 281 24.09 -15.01 7.36
CA TYR A 281 23.16 -15.86 6.61
C TYR A 281 23.13 -15.42 5.15
N VAL A 282 23.20 -16.37 4.21
CA VAL A 282 23.08 -16.07 2.77
C VAL A 282 21.60 -16.07 2.39
N SER A 283 21.05 -14.89 2.11
CA SER A 283 19.62 -14.70 1.82
C SER A 283 19.30 -14.83 0.34
N GLU A 284 20.22 -14.46 -0.55
CA GLU A 284 20.06 -14.56 -2.01
C GLU A 284 21.38 -15.02 -2.65
N GLY A 285 21.32 -15.73 -3.77
CA GLY A 285 22.49 -16.09 -4.58
C GLY A 285 23.55 -16.93 -3.84
N SER A 286 24.82 -16.65 -4.13
CA SER A 286 25.98 -17.26 -3.47
C SER A 286 27.04 -16.22 -3.16
N VAL A 287 27.70 -16.41 -2.03
CA VAL A 287 28.85 -15.61 -1.59
C VAL A 287 30.04 -16.50 -1.29
N THR A 288 31.22 -16.03 -1.62
CA THR A 288 32.48 -16.70 -1.28
C THR A 288 33.16 -15.92 -0.16
N TYR A 289 33.43 -16.61 0.95
CA TYR A 289 34.19 -16.11 2.09
C TYR A 289 35.35 -17.07 2.40
N ASN A 290 36.57 -16.54 2.52
CA ASN A 290 37.81 -17.33 2.76
C ASN A 290 37.96 -18.54 1.82
N GLY A 291 37.65 -18.37 0.53
CA GLY A 291 37.76 -19.41 -0.49
C GLY A 291 36.68 -20.50 -0.45
N THR A 292 35.72 -20.40 0.47
CA THR A 292 34.55 -21.29 0.54
C THR A 292 33.32 -20.56 0.02
N THR A 293 32.60 -21.16 -0.92
CA THR A 293 31.34 -20.63 -1.45
C THR A 293 30.16 -21.12 -0.63
N TYR A 294 29.43 -20.18 -0.07
CA TYR A 294 28.18 -20.35 0.64
C TYR A 294 27.05 -19.88 -0.26
N GLY A 295 26.19 -20.80 -0.68
CA GLY A 295 24.99 -20.50 -1.45
C GLY A 295 23.89 -21.45 -1.01
N ARG A 296 22.65 -21.09 -1.29
CA ARG A 296 21.48 -21.95 -1.06
C ARG A 296 21.72 -23.39 -1.59
N THR A 297 21.43 -24.43 -0.80
CA THR A 297 21.45 -25.85 -1.22
C THR A 297 20.67 -26.05 -2.53
N PRO A 298 21.17 -26.79 -3.53
CA PRO A 298 20.41 -27.09 -4.75
C PRO A 298 18.97 -27.50 -4.49
N GLY A 299 18.01 -26.77 -5.05
CA GLY A 299 16.62 -27.19 -5.05
C GLY A 299 16.48 -28.46 -5.90
N ALA A 300 15.71 -29.43 -5.42
CA ALA A 300 15.42 -30.67 -6.15
C ALA A 300 13.91 -30.79 -6.42
N GLY A 301 13.56 -31.34 -7.58
CA GLY A 301 12.21 -31.67 -7.96
C GLY A 301 12.18 -32.95 -8.79
N SER A 302 10.98 -33.45 -9.07
CA SER A 302 10.80 -34.63 -9.90
C SER A 302 9.51 -34.56 -10.71
N PHE A 303 9.43 -35.33 -11.77
CA PHE A 303 8.20 -35.55 -12.53
C PHE A 303 8.30 -36.88 -13.26
N ASP A 304 7.17 -37.46 -13.60
CA ASP A 304 7.11 -38.63 -14.46
C ASP A 304 6.87 -38.20 -15.89
N VAL A 305 7.59 -38.78 -16.84
CA VAL A 305 7.24 -38.68 -18.26
C VAL A 305 5.98 -39.51 -18.50
N SER A 306 5.00 -38.94 -19.18
CA SER A 306 3.73 -39.61 -19.49
C SER A 306 3.13 -39.09 -20.79
N GLY A 307 3.31 -39.84 -21.87
CA GLY A 307 2.72 -39.56 -23.17
C GLY A 307 1.39 -40.28 -23.35
N ALA A 308 0.41 -39.60 -23.97
CA ALA A 308 -0.81 -40.25 -24.39
C ALA A 308 -0.54 -41.32 -25.47
N ALA A 309 -1.42 -42.33 -25.61
CA ALA A 309 -1.27 -43.33 -26.66
C ALA A 309 -1.22 -42.66 -28.06
N GLY A 310 -0.12 -42.86 -28.78
CA GLY A 310 0.13 -42.24 -30.08
C GLY A 310 0.97 -40.96 -30.05
N ALA A 311 1.54 -40.60 -28.89
CA ALA A 311 2.42 -39.44 -28.72
C ALA A 311 3.79 -39.55 -29.42
N THR A 312 4.19 -40.73 -29.91
CA THR A 312 5.50 -40.91 -30.54
C THR A 312 5.73 -39.94 -31.69
N GLY A 313 6.79 -39.14 -31.60
CA GLY A 313 7.13 -38.10 -32.57
C GLY A 313 6.52 -36.73 -32.29
N ASP A 314 5.60 -36.59 -31.33
CA ASP A 314 5.15 -35.29 -30.85
C ASP A 314 6.30 -34.56 -30.14
N GLU A 315 6.42 -33.24 -30.31
CA GLU A 315 7.52 -32.46 -29.76
C GLU A 315 7.11 -31.64 -28.54
N PHE A 316 7.98 -31.59 -27.54
CA PHE A 316 7.78 -30.83 -26.33
C PHE A 316 9.10 -30.30 -25.75
N ALA A 317 8.99 -29.41 -24.78
CA ALA A 317 10.09 -28.97 -23.94
C ALA A 317 9.66 -28.98 -22.47
N VAL A 318 10.61 -29.21 -21.56
CA VAL A 318 10.38 -29.05 -20.12
C VAL A 318 10.80 -27.66 -19.70
N LEU A 319 9.95 -27.03 -18.90
CA LEU A 319 10.13 -25.71 -18.38
C LEU A 319 10.14 -25.75 -16.86
N VAL A 320 11.06 -24.97 -16.29
CA VAL A 320 11.08 -24.69 -14.87
C VAL A 320 10.79 -23.21 -14.70
N ASN A 321 9.61 -22.90 -14.17
CA ASN A 321 9.10 -21.52 -14.06
C ASN A 321 9.12 -20.76 -15.40
N GLY A 322 8.71 -21.42 -16.48
CA GLY A 322 8.70 -20.85 -17.83
C GLY A 322 10.07 -20.78 -18.53
N VAL A 323 11.17 -21.14 -17.86
CA VAL A 323 12.48 -21.27 -18.51
C VAL A 323 12.59 -22.64 -19.13
N ASN A 324 12.79 -22.73 -20.44
CA ASN A 324 13.08 -23.99 -21.12
C ASN A 324 14.43 -24.55 -20.64
N ILE A 325 14.43 -25.79 -20.15
CA ILE A 325 15.62 -26.46 -19.60
C ILE A 325 16.06 -27.69 -20.40
N SER A 326 15.31 -28.10 -21.42
CA SER A 326 15.61 -29.32 -22.20
C SER A 326 15.89 -29.04 -23.68
N GLY A 327 15.52 -27.85 -24.17
CA GLY A 327 15.30 -27.61 -25.59
C GLY A 327 14.06 -28.36 -26.11
N THR A 328 13.79 -28.21 -27.40
CA THR A 328 12.77 -29.00 -28.10
C THR A 328 13.24 -30.44 -28.28
N MET A 329 12.41 -31.40 -27.91
CA MET A 329 12.67 -32.81 -28.13
C MET A 329 11.40 -33.57 -28.50
N ALA A 330 11.57 -34.68 -29.21
CA ALA A 330 10.47 -35.57 -29.60
C ALA A 330 10.20 -36.63 -28.52
N TYR A 331 8.93 -36.97 -28.33
CA TYR A 331 8.50 -38.10 -27.52
C TYR A 331 8.89 -39.42 -28.19
N GLY A 332 9.46 -40.33 -27.41
CA GLY A 332 9.96 -41.62 -27.87
C GLY A 332 8.88 -42.69 -28.07
N GLU A 333 9.29 -43.95 -28.10
CA GLU A 333 8.38 -45.10 -28.24
C GLU A 333 7.66 -45.43 -26.92
N ASP A 334 8.29 -45.11 -25.78
CA ASP A 334 7.75 -45.32 -24.44
C ASP A 334 8.27 -44.27 -23.44
N ASP A 335 7.63 -44.22 -22.27
CA ASP A 335 7.88 -43.22 -21.22
C ASP A 335 9.32 -43.33 -20.64
N ASP A 336 9.84 -44.54 -20.49
CA ASP A 336 11.16 -44.80 -19.89
C ASP A 336 12.30 -44.35 -20.81
N THR A 337 12.22 -44.70 -22.10
CA THR A 337 13.20 -44.30 -23.11
C THR A 337 13.16 -42.80 -23.38
N THR A 338 11.97 -42.21 -23.31
CA THR A 338 11.77 -40.76 -23.41
C THR A 338 12.39 -40.06 -22.19
N ALA A 339 12.15 -40.55 -20.97
CA ALA A 339 12.75 -40.02 -19.76
C ALA A 339 14.28 -40.06 -19.81
N TYR A 340 14.87 -41.18 -20.22
CA TYR A 340 16.32 -41.27 -20.34
C TYR A 340 16.90 -40.23 -21.33
N SER A 341 16.24 -40.05 -22.48
CA SER A 341 16.65 -39.06 -23.49
C SER A 341 16.47 -37.63 -23.00
N LEU A 342 15.38 -37.36 -22.27
CA LEU A 342 15.08 -36.06 -21.66
C LEU A 342 16.09 -35.68 -20.59
N ALA A 343 16.51 -36.62 -19.74
CA ALA A 343 17.56 -36.36 -18.75
C ALA A 343 18.89 -35.97 -19.42
N ILE A 344 19.25 -36.61 -20.54
CA ILE A 344 20.44 -36.24 -21.33
C ILE A 344 20.27 -34.85 -21.95
N ALA A 345 19.10 -34.56 -22.52
CA ALA A 345 18.79 -33.24 -23.07
C ALA A 345 18.94 -32.15 -22.01
N ILE A 346 18.35 -32.32 -20.82
CA ILE A 346 18.48 -31.36 -19.71
C ILE A 346 19.94 -31.16 -19.31
N ASN A 347 20.72 -32.23 -19.14
CA ASN A 347 22.13 -32.13 -18.75
C ASN A 347 23.05 -31.48 -19.81
N SER A 348 22.58 -31.37 -21.06
CA SER A 348 23.36 -30.78 -22.15
C SER A 348 22.86 -29.40 -22.57
N TYR A 349 21.69 -28.99 -22.09
CA TYR A 349 21.05 -27.74 -22.44
C TYR A 349 21.53 -26.61 -21.53
N GLN A 350 22.03 -25.53 -22.12
CA GLN A 350 22.43 -24.35 -21.36
C GLN A 350 21.22 -23.49 -21.05
N SER A 351 20.88 -23.40 -19.76
CA SER A 351 19.81 -22.57 -19.21
C SER A 351 20.34 -21.73 -18.05
N VAL A 352 19.61 -20.68 -17.68
CA VAL A 352 19.90 -19.89 -16.48
C VAL A 352 18.64 -19.88 -15.60
N PRO A 353 18.66 -20.53 -14.42
CA PRO A 353 19.77 -21.29 -13.85
C PRO A 353 20.06 -22.59 -14.61
N GLU A 354 21.23 -23.19 -14.38
CA GLU A 354 21.58 -24.49 -14.95
C GLU A 354 20.91 -25.63 -14.16
N TYR A 355 20.56 -26.72 -14.84
CA TYR A 355 19.92 -27.89 -14.24
C TYR A 355 20.68 -29.17 -14.59
N THR A 356 20.64 -30.11 -13.66
CA THR A 356 21.07 -31.50 -13.89
C THR A 356 19.89 -32.43 -13.68
N ALA A 357 19.86 -33.52 -14.43
CA ALA A 357 18.77 -34.49 -14.38
C ALA A 357 19.27 -35.93 -14.35
N THR A 358 18.51 -36.81 -13.69
CA THR A 358 18.68 -38.27 -13.76
C THR A 358 17.33 -38.92 -14.02
N ALA A 359 17.31 -40.00 -14.80
CA ALA A 359 16.11 -40.79 -15.06
C ALA A 359 16.15 -42.11 -14.29
N THR A 360 15.02 -42.54 -13.73
CA THR A 360 14.83 -43.88 -13.13
C THR A 360 13.45 -44.39 -13.54
N GLY A 361 13.41 -45.27 -14.55
CA GLY A 361 12.16 -45.57 -15.26
C GLY A 361 11.66 -44.30 -15.98
N SER A 362 10.36 -44.05 -15.91
CA SER A 362 9.74 -42.84 -16.44
C SER A 362 9.94 -41.60 -15.55
N THR A 363 10.43 -41.76 -14.32
CA THR A 363 10.64 -40.64 -13.40
C THR A 363 11.95 -39.91 -13.69
N ILE A 364 11.87 -38.60 -13.83
CA ILE A 364 13.00 -37.66 -13.88
C ILE A 364 13.16 -37.01 -12.52
N ASN A 365 14.38 -37.04 -11.99
CA ASN A 365 14.80 -36.22 -10.86
C ASN A 365 15.67 -35.08 -11.39
N ILE A 366 15.27 -33.83 -11.11
CA ILE A 366 15.99 -32.62 -11.52
C ILE A 366 16.60 -31.94 -10.29
N THR A 367 17.79 -31.40 -10.44
CA THR A 367 18.48 -30.62 -9.41
C THR A 367 19.06 -29.35 -10.03
N ALA A 368 18.73 -28.19 -9.45
CA ALA A 368 19.28 -26.90 -9.89
C ALA A 368 20.77 -26.76 -9.49
N ALA A 369 21.58 -26.06 -10.29
CA ALA A 369 22.99 -25.83 -9.95
C ALA A 369 23.16 -24.97 -8.69
N ILE A 370 24.21 -25.23 -7.91
CA ILE A 370 24.59 -24.43 -6.73
C ILE A 370 24.79 -22.97 -7.16
N GLY A 371 24.10 -22.04 -6.51
CA GLY A 371 24.40 -20.61 -6.63
C GLY A 371 23.81 -19.87 -7.83
N THR A 372 22.90 -20.47 -8.60
CA THR A 372 22.14 -19.76 -9.64
C THR A 372 20.64 -19.78 -9.32
N GLY A 373 20.12 -18.68 -8.79
CA GLY A 373 18.69 -18.56 -8.48
C GLY A 373 18.41 -17.49 -7.43
N SER A 374 17.80 -16.39 -7.84
CA SER A 374 17.32 -15.28 -7.00
C SER A 374 15.93 -15.55 -6.42
N SER A 375 15.48 -16.80 -6.33
CA SER A 375 14.13 -17.12 -5.81
C SER A 375 14.13 -18.44 -5.05
N VAL A 376 13.21 -18.56 -4.09
CA VAL A 376 12.98 -19.81 -3.34
C VAL A 376 11.51 -20.12 -3.22
N ASN A 377 11.26 -21.43 -3.28
CA ASN A 377 10.04 -22.20 -3.05
C ASN A 377 9.01 -22.18 -4.18
N GLY A 378 9.13 -23.21 -5.04
CA GLY A 378 8.08 -23.65 -5.94
C GLY A 378 8.32 -23.32 -7.41
N HIS A 379 9.51 -23.60 -7.95
CA HIS A 379 9.65 -23.54 -9.41
C HIS A 379 8.76 -24.62 -10.01
N VAL A 380 7.66 -24.17 -10.64
CA VAL A 380 6.71 -25.03 -11.29
C VAL A 380 7.43 -25.75 -12.41
N ILE A 381 7.45 -27.07 -12.35
CA ILE A 381 7.87 -27.89 -13.48
C ILE A 381 6.63 -28.04 -14.36
N SER A 382 6.78 -27.69 -15.63
CA SER A 382 5.73 -27.75 -16.64
C SER A 382 6.32 -28.24 -17.96
N ASP A 383 5.46 -28.67 -18.87
CA ASP A 383 5.85 -28.92 -20.25
C ASP A 383 5.20 -27.90 -21.20
N GLN A 384 5.88 -27.63 -22.30
CA GLN A 384 5.34 -26.89 -23.42
C GLN A 384 5.22 -27.85 -24.59
N VAL A 385 3.98 -28.09 -25.01
CA VAL A 385 3.68 -28.84 -26.23
C VAL A 385 4.03 -27.96 -27.44
N ILE A 386 4.91 -28.44 -28.30
CA ILE A 386 5.40 -27.72 -29.48
C ILE A 386 4.68 -28.22 -30.74
N SER A 387 4.52 -29.53 -30.87
CA SER A 387 3.76 -30.16 -31.94
C SER A 387 3.17 -31.47 -31.45
N GLY A 388 1.97 -31.83 -31.91
CA GLY A 388 1.31 -33.07 -31.50
C GLY A 388 -0.13 -32.94 -31.04
N LEU A 389 -0.72 -34.07 -30.62
CA LEU A 389 -2.10 -34.14 -30.14
C LEU A 389 -2.20 -34.34 -28.61
N ALA A 390 -1.10 -34.70 -27.95
CA ALA A 390 -1.09 -34.87 -26.49
C ALA A 390 -1.15 -33.49 -25.79
N PRO A 391 -2.01 -33.32 -24.77
CA PRO A 391 -2.15 -32.05 -24.05
C PRO A 391 -1.04 -31.81 -23.01
N THR A 392 -0.31 -32.86 -22.60
CA THR A 392 0.85 -32.79 -21.70
C THR A 392 1.68 -34.08 -21.85
N PHE A 393 2.96 -33.98 -21.51
CA PHE A 393 3.94 -35.07 -21.52
C PHE A 393 4.53 -35.37 -20.13
N ILE A 394 4.06 -34.68 -19.08
CA ILE A 394 4.53 -34.88 -17.71
C ILE A 394 3.40 -35.13 -16.73
N ALA A 395 3.67 -35.92 -15.68
CA ALA A 395 2.74 -36.26 -14.62
C ALA A 395 3.45 -36.31 -13.26
N ASN A 396 2.67 -36.46 -12.17
CA ASN A 396 3.17 -36.62 -10.80
C ASN A 396 4.27 -35.61 -10.41
N VAL A 397 4.06 -34.36 -10.82
CA VAL A 397 5.05 -33.30 -10.66
C VAL A 397 5.26 -32.96 -9.18
N VAL A 398 6.50 -33.12 -8.73
CA VAL A 398 7.02 -32.56 -7.49
C VAL A 398 7.85 -31.34 -7.86
N ASN A 399 7.24 -30.15 -7.72
CA ASN A 399 7.92 -28.89 -7.99
C ASN A 399 9.19 -28.74 -7.15
N ILE A 400 10.13 -27.95 -7.65
CA ILE A 400 11.44 -27.80 -7.02
C ILE A 400 11.26 -27.10 -5.65
N ALA A 401 11.54 -27.85 -4.58
CA ALA A 401 11.56 -27.32 -3.22
C ALA A 401 12.78 -26.42 -3.05
N GLY A 402 12.57 -25.21 -2.53
CA GLY A 402 13.63 -24.24 -2.33
C GLY A 402 14.62 -24.67 -1.26
N ALA A 403 15.83 -24.16 -1.40
CA ALA A 403 16.93 -24.40 -0.49
C ALA A 403 16.75 -23.82 0.92
N GLU A 404 17.28 -24.51 1.93
CA GLU A 404 17.56 -23.90 3.23
C GLU A 404 18.63 -22.79 3.10
N ALA A 405 18.53 -21.76 3.94
CA ALA A 405 19.56 -20.72 4.01
C ALA A 405 20.83 -21.32 4.64
N ILE A 406 21.98 -21.10 4.00
CA ILE A 406 23.27 -21.54 4.54
C ILE A 406 23.85 -20.43 5.43
N ARG A 407 24.34 -20.83 6.61
CA ARG A 407 24.99 -19.98 7.62
C ARG A 407 26.51 -20.14 7.57
N PHE A 408 27.22 -19.06 7.84
CA PHE A 408 28.67 -19.09 8.09
C PHE A 408 29.05 -18.12 9.21
N THR A 409 30.21 -18.34 9.83
CA THR A 409 30.75 -17.47 10.87
C THR A 409 32.07 -16.90 10.38
N THR A 410 32.26 -15.59 10.51
CA THR A 410 33.56 -14.95 10.21
C THR A 410 34.61 -15.33 11.25
N ASP A 411 35.87 -15.37 10.82
CA ASP A 411 37.00 -15.58 11.71
C ASP A 411 37.29 -14.37 12.63
N GLY A 412 38.32 -14.48 13.45
CA GLY A 412 38.72 -13.45 14.41
C GLY A 412 39.22 -12.13 13.80
N THR A 413 39.32 -12.05 12.47
CA THR A 413 39.78 -10.85 11.75
C THR A 413 38.69 -10.21 10.87
N GLY A 414 37.54 -10.86 10.68
CA GLY A 414 36.48 -10.38 9.78
C GLY A 414 36.80 -10.70 8.32
N GLY A 415 36.39 -9.83 7.39
CA GLY A 415 36.78 -9.95 5.97
C GLY A 415 35.73 -9.37 5.02
N THR A 416 35.88 -9.65 3.72
CA THR A 416 34.90 -9.27 2.71
C THR A 416 34.34 -10.53 2.03
N VAL A 417 33.09 -10.46 1.63
CA VAL A 417 32.48 -11.46 0.74
C VAL A 417 32.64 -11.03 -0.72
N THR A 418 32.74 -12.02 -1.60
CA THR A 418 32.67 -11.84 -3.06
C THR A 418 31.52 -12.67 -3.61
N GLY A 419 30.96 -12.30 -4.76
CA GLY A 419 29.80 -12.99 -5.34
C GLY A 419 28.64 -12.05 -5.65
N THR A 420 27.50 -12.59 -6.04
CA THR A 420 26.29 -11.82 -6.39
C THR A 420 25.18 -11.98 -5.36
N GLY A 421 25.46 -12.70 -4.27
CA GLY A 421 24.48 -12.98 -3.22
C GLY A 421 24.42 -11.93 -2.11
N ASP A 422 23.28 -11.93 -1.42
CA ASP A 422 22.97 -11.06 -0.29
C ASP A 422 23.28 -11.79 1.03
N VAL A 423 23.92 -11.09 1.97
CA VAL A 423 24.28 -11.62 3.29
C VAL A 423 23.64 -10.77 4.37
N VAL A 424 23.07 -11.38 5.41
CA VAL A 424 22.28 -10.66 6.43
C VAL A 424 22.70 -11.01 7.86
N THR A 425 22.52 -10.05 8.76
CA THR A 425 22.57 -10.19 10.24
C THR A 425 21.52 -9.28 10.87
N PRO A 426 20.97 -9.57 12.08
CA PRO A 426 21.19 -10.75 12.94
C PRO A 426 20.44 -12.02 12.46
N ALA A 427 20.40 -13.07 13.29
CA ALA A 427 19.66 -14.30 12.98
C ALA A 427 18.19 -14.01 12.61
N PRO A 428 17.66 -14.66 11.56
CA PRO A 428 16.30 -14.41 11.09
C PRO A 428 15.28 -14.81 12.14
N ALA A 429 14.24 -13.98 12.33
CA ALA A 429 13.06 -14.39 13.07
C ALA A 429 12.23 -15.39 12.25
N ASN A 430 11.63 -16.38 12.91
CA ASN A 430 10.66 -17.31 12.31
C ASN A 430 11.17 -18.11 11.08
N ASP A 431 12.45 -18.48 11.05
CA ASP A 431 13.08 -19.24 9.93
C ASP A 431 12.84 -18.61 8.54
N PHE A 432 12.85 -17.27 8.49
CA PHE A 432 12.54 -16.46 7.32
C PHE A 432 11.10 -16.60 6.79
N ASN A 433 10.18 -17.19 7.55
CA ASN A 433 8.78 -17.24 7.15
C ASN A 433 8.11 -15.87 7.40
N PRO A 434 7.23 -15.40 6.50
CA PRO A 434 6.50 -14.15 6.69
C PRO A 434 5.82 -14.12 8.06
N TYR A 435 5.92 -12.99 8.75
CA TYR A 435 5.10 -12.72 9.92
C TYR A 435 4.26 -11.47 9.66
N TYR A 436 2.98 -11.55 10.01
CA TYR A 436 2.08 -10.42 9.97
C TYR A 436 1.81 -10.00 11.41
N SER A 437 2.20 -8.79 11.77
CA SER A 437 1.68 -8.14 12.97
C SER A 437 0.46 -7.32 12.58
N PHE A 438 -0.72 -7.72 13.02
CA PHE A 438 -1.91 -6.88 12.92
C PHE A 438 -2.10 -6.14 14.25
N GLY A 439 -2.29 -4.83 14.18
CA GLY A 439 -2.68 -4.00 15.31
C GLY A 439 -4.17 -3.69 15.23
N THR A 440 -4.88 -3.81 16.34
CA THR A 440 -6.27 -3.32 16.44
C THR A 440 -6.33 -1.89 16.98
N GLY A 441 -5.21 -1.17 16.97
CA GLY A 441 -5.10 0.19 17.53
C GLY A 441 -6.08 1.17 16.88
N ASP A 442 -6.26 1.07 15.57
CA ASP A 442 -7.17 1.93 14.80
C ASP A 442 -8.65 1.52 14.96
N LEU A 443 -8.92 0.35 15.51
CA LEU A 443 -10.26 -0.10 15.92
C LEU A 443 -10.56 0.27 17.39
N ALA A 444 -9.61 0.88 18.11
CA ALA A 444 -9.80 1.25 19.49
C ALA A 444 -10.65 2.52 19.61
N VAL A 445 -11.52 2.56 20.61
CA VAL A 445 -12.34 3.73 20.93
C VAL A 445 -11.42 4.88 21.36
N SER A 446 -11.48 6.00 20.65
CA SER A 446 -10.75 7.22 21.05
C SER A 446 -11.43 7.88 22.25
N GLN A 447 -10.66 8.13 23.30
CA GLN A 447 -11.13 8.90 24.46
C GLN A 447 -11.04 10.41 24.17
N ASN A 448 -11.88 11.22 24.83
CA ASN A 448 -11.87 12.69 24.74
C ASN A 448 -12.06 13.25 23.31
N ASN A 449 -12.82 12.56 22.46
CA ASN A 449 -13.15 13.03 21.12
C ASN A 449 -14.23 14.13 21.16
N ALA A 450 -13.85 15.37 20.84
CA ALA A 450 -14.74 16.54 20.90
C ALA A 450 -15.90 16.46 19.89
N GLU A 451 -15.65 15.94 18.68
CA GLU A 451 -16.67 15.83 17.64
C GLU A 451 -17.70 14.76 18.01
N ALA A 452 -17.25 13.63 18.55
CA ALA A 452 -18.14 12.59 19.08
C ALA A 452 -19.02 13.12 20.23
N ALA A 453 -18.46 13.92 21.14
CA ALA A 453 -19.21 14.55 22.23
C ALA A 453 -20.27 15.53 21.72
N LYS A 454 -19.95 16.31 20.69
CA LYS A 454 -20.88 17.24 20.03
C LYS A 454 -22.03 16.49 19.35
N ASN A 455 -21.73 15.41 18.62
CA ASN A 455 -22.73 14.57 17.97
C ASN A 455 -23.65 13.89 19.00
N ALA A 456 -23.11 13.47 20.15
CA ALA A 456 -23.89 12.85 21.22
C ALA A 456 -24.95 13.79 21.85
N LEU A 457 -24.81 15.12 21.72
CA LEU A 457 -25.85 16.06 22.17
C LEU A 457 -27.21 15.83 21.48
N ALA A 458 -27.21 15.25 20.27
CA ALA A 458 -28.43 14.90 19.56
C ALA A 458 -29.26 13.83 20.29
N GLU A 459 -28.60 12.97 21.08
CA GLU A 459 -29.24 11.88 21.84
C GLU A 459 -29.91 12.33 23.14
N ILE A 460 -29.76 13.60 23.54
CA ILE A 460 -30.43 14.12 24.72
C ILE A 460 -31.95 14.14 24.47
N ARG A 461 -32.68 13.49 25.37
CA ARG A 461 -34.14 13.36 25.30
C ARG A 461 -34.79 13.73 26.63
N ALA A 462 -36.05 14.13 26.56
CA ALA A 462 -36.96 14.17 27.70
C ALA A 462 -37.88 12.95 27.60
N VAL A 463 -38.01 12.17 28.67
CA VAL A 463 -38.75 10.90 28.67
C VAL A 463 -39.66 10.82 29.90
N PRO A 464 -40.96 10.53 29.73
CA PRO A 464 -41.66 10.43 28.45
C PRO A 464 -41.83 11.81 27.78
N ASN A 465 -41.90 11.79 26.45
CA ASN A 465 -42.30 12.94 25.63
C ASN A 465 -43.18 12.45 24.49
N PRO A 466 -44.49 12.72 24.50
CA PRO A 466 -45.22 13.53 25.49
C PRO A 466 -45.38 12.85 26.86
N TYR A 467 -45.53 13.65 27.92
CA TYR A 467 -45.99 13.20 29.23
C TYR A 467 -47.52 13.27 29.31
N TYR A 468 -48.17 12.12 29.49
CA TYR A 468 -49.63 12.02 29.55
C TYR A 468 -50.10 11.63 30.95
N SER A 469 -50.04 12.60 31.87
CA SER A 469 -50.57 12.46 33.22
C SER A 469 -50.00 11.29 34.02
N PHE A 470 -48.96 10.60 33.54
CA PHE A 470 -48.34 9.46 34.20
C PHE A 470 -46.98 9.19 33.54
N SER A 471 -46.05 8.73 34.36
CA SER A 471 -44.74 8.26 33.96
C SER A 471 -44.40 7.00 34.75
N SER A 472 -43.80 6.01 34.10
CA SER A 472 -43.32 4.80 34.79
C SER A 472 -42.21 5.08 35.80
N TYR A 473 -41.65 6.30 35.79
CA TYR A 473 -40.73 6.76 36.80
C TYR A 473 -41.42 7.26 38.06
N GLU A 474 -42.74 7.35 38.15
CA GLU A 474 -43.41 7.84 39.36
C GLU A 474 -43.50 6.74 40.42
N SER A 475 -43.30 7.12 41.68
CA SER A 475 -43.32 6.20 42.82
C SER A 475 -44.65 6.20 43.58
N ASP A 476 -45.41 7.29 43.51
CA ASP A 476 -46.73 7.44 44.13
C ASP A 476 -47.62 8.43 43.34
N GLN A 477 -48.82 8.72 43.86
CA GLN A 477 -49.79 9.59 43.17
C GLN A 477 -49.45 11.09 43.22
N LEU A 478 -48.58 11.51 44.15
CA LEU A 478 -48.13 12.89 44.34
C LEU A 478 -46.83 13.17 43.57
N ASP A 479 -46.07 12.13 43.24
CA ASP A 479 -44.89 12.15 42.38
C ASP A 479 -45.29 12.38 40.92
N ASN A 480 -44.74 13.42 40.31
CA ASN A 480 -44.86 13.69 38.88
C ASN A 480 -43.43 13.85 38.35
N ARG A 481 -42.98 12.97 37.46
CA ARG A 481 -41.57 12.93 37.09
C ARG A 481 -41.30 12.55 35.65
N ILE A 482 -40.49 13.36 34.99
CA ILE A 482 -39.81 12.98 33.74
C ILE A 482 -38.30 12.93 33.94
N LYS A 483 -37.62 12.18 33.06
CA LYS A 483 -36.16 12.11 33.00
C LYS A 483 -35.64 12.84 31.79
N LEU A 484 -34.60 13.62 31.99
CA LEU A 484 -33.74 14.14 30.93
C LEU A 484 -32.55 13.20 30.81
N THR A 485 -32.38 12.53 29.68
CA THR A 485 -31.41 11.43 29.50
C THR A 485 -30.24 11.83 28.59
N ASN A 486 -29.14 11.08 28.68
CA ASN A 486 -27.92 11.28 27.89
C ASN A 486 -27.25 12.66 28.13
N LEU A 487 -27.41 13.21 29.33
CA LEU A 487 -26.82 14.48 29.71
C LEU A 487 -25.30 14.35 29.97
N PRO A 488 -24.50 15.31 29.48
CA PRO A 488 -23.09 15.44 29.84
C PRO A 488 -22.89 15.57 31.36
N ALA A 489 -21.68 15.28 31.84
CA ALA A 489 -21.33 15.43 33.25
C ALA A 489 -21.58 16.85 33.78
N ASN A 490 -21.28 17.86 32.97
CA ASN A 490 -21.45 19.27 33.31
C ASN A 490 -22.32 19.97 32.27
N CYS A 491 -23.51 20.40 32.65
CA CYS A 491 -24.40 21.18 31.78
C CYS A 491 -25.44 21.95 32.60
N LYS A 492 -26.05 22.96 31.95
CA LYS A 492 -27.21 23.67 32.47
C LYS A 492 -28.44 23.29 31.67
N VAL A 493 -29.47 22.84 32.34
CA VAL A 493 -30.79 22.59 31.73
C VAL A 493 -31.70 23.74 32.13
N ARG A 494 -32.25 24.44 31.15
CA ARG A 494 -33.21 25.53 31.34
C ARG A 494 -34.51 25.20 30.63
N ILE A 495 -35.59 25.29 31.38
CA ILE A 495 -36.93 24.96 30.90
C ILE A 495 -37.70 26.27 30.73
N TYR A 496 -38.28 26.47 29.55
CA TYR A 496 -38.98 27.68 29.17
C TYR A 496 -40.40 27.36 28.70
N THR A 497 -41.30 28.32 28.89
CA THR A 497 -42.56 28.38 28.14
C THR A 497 -42.27 28.68 26.66
N THR A 498 -43.26 28.49 25.79
CA THR A 498 -43.17 28.89 24.37
C THR A 498 -43.01 30.39 24.17
N SER A 499 -43.39 31.21 25.16
CA SER A 499 -43.17 32.65 25.18
C SER A 499 -41.75 33.05 25.63
N GLY A 500 -40.88 32.09 25.95
CA GLY A 500 -39.50 32.33 26.40
C GLY A 500 -39.36 32.67 27.89
N THR A 501 -40.42 32.48 28.69
CA THR A 501 -40.34 32.70 30.15
C THR A 501 -39.63 31.52 30.81
N LEU A 502 -38.59 31.79 31.60
CA LEU A 502 -37.87 30.77 32.36
C LEU A 502 -38.76 30.17 33.46
N VAL A 503 -38.94 28.86 33.42
CA VAL A 503 -39.75 28.09 34.36
C VAL A 503 -38.88 27.46 35.45
N ARG A 504 -37.74 26.87 35.04
CA ARG A 504 -36.81 26.19 35.93
C ARG A 504 -35.41 26.14 35.33
N GLU A 505 -34.41 26.26 36.19
CA GLU A 505 -33.02 25.92 35.87
C GLU A 505 -32.57 24.73 36.73
N ILE A 506 -31.90 23.77 36.10
CA ILE A 506 -31.25 22.63 36.75
C ILE A 506 -29.77 22.68 36.38
N ASN A 507 -28.92 22.86 37.39
CA ASN A 507 -27.48 22.85 37.23
C ASN A 507 -26.96 21.44 37.51
N ARG A 508 -26.37 20.80 36.49
CA ARG A 508 -25.79 19.47 36.58
C ARG A 508 -24.27 19.60 36.61
N ALA A 509 -23.66 19.10 37.68
CA ALA A 509 -22.21 19.17 37.92
C ALA A 509 -21.71 17.85 38.52
N VAL A 510 -21.57 16.82 37.68
CA VAL A 510 -21.00 15.52 38.06
C VAL A 510 -19.47 15.63 38.02
N GLY A 511 -18.81 15.24 39.11
CA GLY A 511 -17.36 15.42 39.31
C GLY A 511 -16.46 14.53 38.45
N SER A 512 -17.03 13.53 37.76
CA SER A 512 -16.34 12.58 36.89
C SER A 512 -16.95 12.56 35.48
N ASN A 513 -16.13 12.20 34.50
CA ASN A 513 -16.60 11.93 33.15
C ASN A 513 -17.58 10.74 33.17
N ASN A 514 -18.80 10.95 32.68
CA ASN A 514 -19.88 9.97 32.65
C ASN A 514 -20.20 9.44 31.23
N SER A 515 -19.32 9.64 30.25
CA SER A 515 -19.54 9.26 28.85
C SER A 515 -19.72 7.76 28.61
N LEU A 516 -19.26 6.91 29.53
CA LEU A 516 -19.46 5.45 29.45
C LEU A 516 -20.86 5.01 29.91
N GLY A 517 -21.67 5.94 30.43
CA GLY A 517 -22.89 5.60 31.13
C GLY A 517 -22.62 4.92 32.48
N ALA A 518 -23.66 4.81 33.29
CA ALA A 518 -23.62 4.08 34.54
C ALA A 518 -25.02 3.54 34.84
N GLU A 519 -25.12 2.66 35.84
CA GLU A 519 -26.41 2.20 36.35
C GLU A 519 -27.29 3.39 36.74
N ALA A 520 -28.58 3.30 36.42
CA ALA A 520 -29.55 4.36 36.71
C ALA A 520 -29.62 4.63 38.22
N GLY A 521 -29.55 5.89 38.62
CA GLY A 521 -29.52 6.30 40.03
C GLY A 521 -28.14 6.30 40.69
N SER A 522 -27.06 5.97 39.97
CA SER A 522 -25.69 6.12 40.47
C SER A 522 -25.19 7.58 40.38
N GLU A 523 -24.07 7.88 41.06
CA GLU A 523 -23.44 9.21 41.00
C GLU A 523 -22.98 9.61 39.58
N ASN A 524 -22.83 8.64 38.68
CA ASN A 524 -22.46 8.84 37.27
C ASN A 524 -23.63 8.65 36.29
N ASP A 525 -24.88 8.52 36.77
CA ASP A 525 -26.07 8.40 35.92
C ASP A 525 -26.14 9.57 34.93
N THR A 526 -26.28 9.29 33.63
CA THR A 526 -26.40 10.30 32.55
C THR A 526 -27.78 10.92 32.46
N SER A 527 -28.61 10.78 33.49
CA SER A 527 -29.94 11.37 33.56
C SER A 527 -30.12 12.35 34.71
N THR A 528 -31.14 13.21 34.60
CA THR A 528 -31.59 14.08 35.69
C THR A 528 -33.09 14.23 35.65
N ASP A 529 -33.69 14.24 36.83
CA ASP A 529 -35.14 14.24 36.97
C ASP A 529 -35.69 15.66 37.00
N TRP A 530 -36.81 15.88 36.31
CA TRP A 530 -37.64 17.06 36.50
C TRP A 530 -38.99 16.66 37.06
N ASN A 531 -39.28 17.15 38.26
CA ASN A 531 -40.52 16.86 38.98
C ASN A 531 -41.74 17.71 38.52
N LEU A 532 -41.68 18.24 37.29
CA LEU A 532 -42.73 19.07 36.67
C LEU A 532 -43.16 20.30 37.50
N LYS A 533 -42.26 20.84 38.33
CA LYS A 533 -42.46 22.08 39.07
C LYS A 533 -41.54 23.19 38.57
N ASN A 534 -41.99 24.44 38.69
CA ASN A 534 -41.16 25.62 38.46
C ASN A 534 -40.13 25.83 39.58
N GLN A 535 -39.32 26.88 39.47
CA GLN A 535 -38.27 27.22 40.45
C GLN A 535 -38.78 27.42 41.88
N GLN A 536 -40.05 27.81 42.04
CA GLN A 536 -40.73 28.07 43.30
C GLN A 536 -41.44 26.82 43.86
N GLY A 537 -41.28 25.67 43.21
CA GLY A 537 -41.91 24.42 43.64
C GLY A 537 -43.40 24.30 43.28
N ILE A 538 -43.92 25.18 42.43
CA ILE A 538 -45.31 25.15 41.97
C ILE A 538 -45.41 24.27 40.72
N PRO A 539 -46.37 23.34 40.63
CA PRO A 539 -46.60 22.55 39.43
C PRO A 539 -46.80 23.41 38.19
N VAL A 540 -46.22 23.00 37.07
CA VAL A 540 -46.42 23.70 35.79
C VAL A 540 -47.80 23.38 35.21
N SER A 541 -48.28 24.19 34.27
CA SER A 541 -49.52 23.92 33.53
C SER A 541 -49.31 22.85 32.45
N SER A 542 -50.39 22.22 31.99
CA SER A 542 -50.34 21.44 30.75
C SER A 542 -49.97 22.33 29.57
N GLY A 543 -49.13 21.83 28.65
CA GLY A 543 -48.74 22.58 27.46
C GLY A 543 -47.38 22.21 26.90
N LEU A 544 -46.92 23.02 25.94
CA LEU A 544 -45.62 22.88 25.29
C LEU A 544 -44.56 23.69 26.05
N TYR A 545 -43.39 23.09 26.24
CA TYR A 545 -42.22 23.68 26.84
C TYR A 545 -40.98 23.47 25.96
N LEU A 546 -40.02 24.37 26.08
CA LEU A 546 -38.70 24.26 25.47
C LEU A 546 -37.68 23.94 26.56
N ILE A 547 -36.92 22.87 26.38
CA ILE A 547 -35.85 22.47 27.29
C ILE A 547 -34.53 22.71 26.57
N HIS A 548 -33.80 23.73 27.00
CA HIS A 548 -32.48 24.07 26.50
C HIS A 548 -31.42 23.45 27.40
N VAL A 549 -30.51 22.71 26.80
CA VAL A 549 -29.34 22.13 27.45
C VAL A 549 -28.11 22.82 26.89
N ASP A 550 -27.34 23.42 27.78
CA ASP A 550 -26.10 24.14 27.50
C ASP A 550 -24.94 23.39 28.17
N ALA A 551 -24.08 22.77 27.37
CA ALA A 551 -22.94 21.98 27.80
C ALA A 551 -21.64 22.71 27.45
N PRO A 552 -20.98 23.37 28.43
CA PRO A 552 -19.79 24.18 28.19
C PRO A 552 -18.68 23.39 27.47
N GLY A 553 -18.16 23.95 26.39
CA GLY A 553 -17.09 23.33 25.60
C GLY A 553 -17.53 22.18 24.68
N ILE A 554 -18.81 21.79 24.69
CA ILE A 554 -19.37 20.75 23.83
C ILE A 554 -20.40 21.34 22.84
N GLY A 555 -21.38 22.10 23.35
CA GLY A 555 -22.42 22.73 22.54
C GLY A 555 -23.78 22.80 23.24
N GLU A 556 -24.83 23.05 22.46
CA GLU A 556 -26.19 23.25 22.96
C GLU A 556 -27.22 22.36 22.27
N ARG A 557 -28.31 22.03 22.97
CA ARG A 557 -29.44 21.23 22.46
C ARG A 557 -30.78 21.77 22.96
N VAL A 558 -31.76 21.91 22.08
CA VAL A 558 -33.14 22.32 22.44
C VAL A 558 -34.14 21.19 22.18
N ILE A 559 -34.82 20.74 23.22
CA ILE A 559 -35.87 19.73 23.15
C ILE A 559 -37.24 20.42 23.26
N LYS A 560 -38.17 20.05 22.37
CA LYS A 560 -39.58 20.44 22.48
C LYS A 560 -40.29 19.34 23.27
N TRP A 561 -40.89 19.69 24.39
CA TRP A 561 -41.57 18.74 25.27
C TRP A 561 -43.01 19.16 25.50
N PHE A 562 -43.93 18.19 25.48
CA PHE A 562 -45.34 18.42 25.74
C PHE A 562 -45.79 17.61 26.96
N GLY A 563 -46.49 18.26 27.89
CA GLY A 563 -47.00 17.63 29.11
C GLY A 563 -48.47 17.91 29.35
N VAL A 564 -49.19 16.88 29.82
CA VAL A 564 -50.57 16.96 30.29
C VAL A 564 -50.60 16.60 31.78
N MET A 565 -50.85 17.59 32.63
CA MET A 565 -50.89 17.45 34.08
C MET A 565 -52.22 16.86 34.54
N ARG A 566 -52.19 16.10 35.65
CA ARG A 566 -53.41 15.65 36.33
C ARG A 566 -54.13 16.84 36.97
N PRO A 567 -55.48 16.81 37.04
CA PRO A 567 -56.21 17.63 38.01
C PRO A 567 -55.66 17.36 39.41
N ILE A 568 -55.62 18.37 40.26
CA ILE A 568 -55.26 18.20 41.67
C ILE A 568 -56.34 17.32 42.32
N ASP A 569 -55.95 16.14 42.77
CA ASP A 569 -56.79 15.26 43.57
C ASP A 569 -56.71 15.69 45.05
N LEU A 570 -57.87 15.97 45.65
CA LEU A 570 -57.99 16.42 47.04
C LEU A 570 -58.49 15.31 47.96
N ASP A 571 -58.70 14.08 47.46
CA ASP A 571 -59.27 12.96 48.23
C ASP A 571 -58.26 12.25 49.15
N SER A 572 -57.09 12.83 49.42
CA SER A 572 -56.09 12.30 50.37
C SER A 572 -55.70 13.32 51.44
N PHE A 573 -56.47 13.32 52.53
CA PHE A 573 -56.04 13.72 53.88
C PHE A 573 -56.15 12.53 54.83
#